data_AF-A0A2C9CCN4-F1
#
_entry.id   AF-A0A2C9CCN4-F1
#
_cell.length_a   1.000
_cell.length_b   1.000
_cell.length_c   1.000
_cell.angle_alpha   90.00
_cell.angle_beta   90.00
_cell.angle_gamma   90.00
#
_symmetry.space_group_name_H-M   'P 1'
#
loop_
_entity.id
_entity.type
_entity.pdbx_description
1 polymer ?
#
loop_
_entity_poly.entity_id
_entity_poly.type
_entity_poly.pdbx_seq_one_letter_code
_entity_poly.pdbx_strand_id
1 'polypeptide(L)'
;MRRVYDTSIYCIFIAPFREKSHLRRPGLKLKKDGYNIGYFKPVGFSPVFVDDVLTDEDAVFLSRALDVNEPLQSISPVIFTEDMLQRLVKGENLNIREKTMEAFHIASSGKDIMIIRGIGRLTCGTCLGFSELDFITEVNAKVYLLINSNHTLKCLTASSMLQMY
;
A
#
# COMPACT_ATOMS: atom_id res chain seq x y z
N MET A 1 13.84 15.57 22.38
CA MET A 1 14.13 14.70 21.23
C MET A 1 12.90 13.83 20.97
N ARG A 2 12.05 14.20 20.01
CA ARG A 2 10.92 13.35 19.59
C ARG A 2 11.46 12.24 18.70
N ARG A 3 11.11 10.98 19.00
CA ARG A 3 11.42 9.83 18.12
C ARG A 3 10.64 10.00 16.81
N VAL A 4 11.28 9.66 15.70
CA VAL A 4 10.81 9.82 14.30
C VAL A 4 9.73 8.78 13.94
N TYR A 5 8.76 8.55 14.82
CA TYR A 5 7.64 7.60 14.61
C TYR A 5 6.28 8.16 15.05
N ASP A 6 6.15 9.48 15.23
CA ASP A 6 4.91 10.10 15.71
C ASP A 6 3.84 10.15 14.61
N THR A 7 3.10 9.05 14.54
CA THR A 7 1.66 8.96 14.27
C THR A 7 1.16 9.15 12.84
N SER A 8 1.71 8.40 11.88
CA SER A 8 0.96 8.08 10.66
C SER A 8 0.10 6.83 10.92
N ILE A 9 -1.22 6.96 10.92
CA ILE A 9 -2.10 5.77 10.96
C ILE A 9 -2.08 5.13 9.57
N TYR A 10 -1.58 3.90 9.51
CA TYR A 10 -1.40 3.15 8.26
C TYR A 10 -2.56 2.21 8.01
N CYS A 11 -3.63 2.68 7.38
CA CYS A 11 -4.81 1.85 7.12
C CYS A 11 -4.58 0.97 5.90
N ILE A 12 -4.32 -0.33 6.13
CA ILE A 12 -4.25 -1.31 5.05
C ILE A 12 -5.61 -1.94 4.85
N PHE A 13 -6.15 -1.74 3.65
CA PHE A 13 -7.39 -2.36 3.24
C PHE A 13 -7.11 -3.53 2.30
N ILE A 14 -7.54 -4.70 2.75
CA ILE A 14 -7.48 -5.93 2.00
C ILE A 14 -8.91 -6.23 1.56
N ALA A 15 -9.26 -5.84 0.33
CA ALA A 15 -10.53 -6.17 -0.28
C ALA A 15 -10.29 -7.11 -1.49
N PRO A 16 -11.22 -8.03 -1.80
CA PRO A 16 -11.14 -8.80 -3.03
C PRO A 16 -11.10 -7.85 -4.24
N PHE A 17 -10.31 -8.25 -5.25
CA PHE A 17 -9.77 -7.49 -6.38
C PHE A 17 -10.73 -6.60 -7.20
N ARG A 18 -12.05 -6.61 -6.95
CA ARG A 18 -13.06 -6.09 -7.88
C ARG A 18 -13.56 -4.66 -7.64
N GLU A 19 -13.41 -4.09 -6.45
CA GLU A 19 -14.06 -2.81 -6.14
C GLU A 19 -13.07 -1.69 -5.77
N LYS A 20 -12.59 -0.99 -6.80
CA LYS A 20 -11.70 0.19 -6.70
C LYS A 20 -12.28 1.33 -5.84
N SER A 21 -13.59 1.33 -5.59
CA SER A 21 -14.34 2.42 -4.96
C SER A 21 -14.29 2.44 -3.42
N HIS A 22 -13.88 1.35 -2.77
CA HIS A 22 -14.00 1.22 -1.30
C HIS A 22 -13.07 2.14 -0.51
N LEU A 23 -11.90 2.50 -1.05
CA LEU A 23 -10.93 3.35 -0.35
C LEU A 23 -11.22 4.84 -0.52
N ARG A 24 -11.94 5.20 -1.59
CA ARG A 24 -12.23 6.59 -1.92
C ARG A 24 -13.07 7.25 -0.83
N ARG A 25 -14.16 6.61 -0.39
CA ARG A 25 -15.07 7.17 0.62
C ARG A 25 -14.38 7.45 1.97
N PRO A 26 -13.69 6.48 2.61
CA PRO A 26 -12.99 6.75 3.86
C PRO A 26 -11.87 7.77 3.69
N GLY A 27 -11.13 7.74 2.57
CA GLY A 27 -10.09 8.74 2.32
C GLY A 27 -10.64 10.16 2.18
N LEU A 28 -11.72 10.37 1.43
CA LEU A 28 -12.38 11.68 1.33
C LEU A 28 -12.95 12.15 2.67
N LYS A 29 -13.46 11.23 3.49
CA LYS A 29 -13.93 11.56 4.84
C LYS A 29 -12.78 12.06 5.72
N LEU A 30 -11.62 11.39 5.70
CA LEU A 30 -10.43 11.83 6.44
C LEU A 30 -9.92 13.20 5.96
N LYS A 31 -9.90 13.47 4.64
CA LYS A 31 -9.59 14.82 4.13
C LYS A 31 -10.58 15.85 4.65
N LYS A 32 -11.88 15.54 4.61
CA LYS A 32 -12.94 16.44 5.12
C LYS A 32 -12.79 16.73 6.62
N ASP A 33 -12.26 15.76 7.36
CA ASP A 33 -12.00 15.89 8.80
C ASP A 33 -10.67 16.60 9.11
N GLY A 34 -9.94 17.07 8.07
CA GLY A 34 -8.76 17.95 8.20
C GLY A 34 -7.40 17.24 8.20
N TYR A 35 -7.36 15.93 7.98
CA TYR A 35 -6.11 15.17 7.94
C TYR A 35 -5.36 15.36 6.62
N ASN A 36 -4.04 15.54 6.68
CA ASN A 36 -3.17 15.43 5.53
C ASN A 36 -2.94 13.94 5.20
N ILE A 37 -3.67 13.45 4.21
CA ILE A 37 -3.60 12.04 3.82
C ILE A 37 -2.63 11.80 2.67
N GLY A 38 -2.00 10.62 2.66
CA GLY A 38 -1.32 10.06 1.51
C GLY A 38 -1.92 8.72 1.10
N TYR A 39 -1.53 8.24 -0.08
CA TYR A 39 -1.94 6.95 -0.61
C TYR A 39 -0.71 6.16 -1.05
N PHE A 40 -0.70 4.86 -0.79
CA PHE A 40 0.39 3.98 -1.16
C PHE A 40 -0.10 2.60 -1.57
N LYS A 41 0.53 2.01 -2.58
CA LYS A 41 0.26 0.67 -3.08
C LYS A 41 1.60 -0.04 -3.28
N PRO A 42 2.10 -0.79 -2.27
CA PRO A 42 3.44 -1.38 -2.28
C PRO A 42 3.72 -2.17 -3.56
N VAL A 43 2.74 -2.99 -3.98
CA VAL A 43 2.81 -3.79 -5.20
C VAL A 43 1.57 -3.55 -6.08
N GLY A 44 1.79 -3.10 -7.30
CA GLY A 44 0.80 -2.97 -8.36
C GLY A 44 0.63 -4.28 -9.15
N PHE A 45 -0.61 -4.59 -9.56
CA PHE A 45 -0.96 -5.77 -10.38
C PHE A 45 -1.77 -5.41 -11.63
N SER A 46 -2.07 -4.13 -11.84
CA SER A 46 -2.80 -3.63 -13.00
C SER A 46 -1.91 -2.61 -13.72
N PRO A 47 -0.86 -3.06 -14.42
CA PRO A 47 0.12 -2.18 -15.05
C PRO A 47 -0.51 -1.26 -16.10
N VAL A 48 -0.16 0.02 -16.05
CA VAL A 48 -0.60 1.05 -17.00
C VAL A 48 0.52 2.07 -17.20
N PHE A 49 0.59 2.70 -18.38
CA PHE A 49 1.46 3.84 -18.63
C PHE A 49 0.69 5.15 -18.49
N VAL A 50 1.22 6.09 -17.71
CA VAL A 50 0.73 7.47 -17.60
C VAL A 50 1.93 8.40 -17.74
N ASP A 51 1.93 9.29 -18.73
CA ASP A 51 3.03 10.22 -18.99
C ASP A 51 4.41 9.52 -19.02
N ASP A 52 4.49 8.41 -19.77
CA ASP A 52 5.66 7.53 -19.91
C ASP A 52 6.14 6.82 -18.62
N VAL A 53 5.35 6.90 -17.54
CA VAL A 53 5.60 6.19 -16.29
C VAL A 53 4.80 4.89 -16.24
N LEU A 54 5.48 3.75 -16.13
CA LEU A 54 4.85 2.49 -15.76
C LEU A 54 4.39 2.55 -14.30
N THR A 55 3.09 2.40 -14.09
CA THR A 55 2.46 2.44 -12.77
C THR A 55 1.29 1.45 -12.70
N ASP A 56 0.41 1.58 -11.71
CA ASP A 56 -0.76 0.75 -11.49
C ASP A 56 -2.06 1.57 -11.64
N GLU A 57 -3.08 0.99 -12.26
CA GLU A 57 -4.39 1.64 -12.47
C GLU A 57 -5.03 2.14 -11.16
N ASP A 58 -4.89 1.40 -10.06
CA ASP A 58 -5.44 1.82 -8.77
C ASP A 58 -4.63 2.97 -8.18
N ALA A 59 -3.32 3.00 -8.40
CA ALA A 59 -2.47 4.12 -8.01
C ALA A 59 -2.89 5.40 -8.70
N VAL A 60 -3.15 5.34 -10.01
CA VAL A 60 -3.65 6.49 -10.79
C VAL A 60 -5.05 6.89 -10.33
N PHE A 61 -5.95 5.94 -10.14
CA PHE A 61 -7.32 6.23 -9.75
C PHE A 61 -7.41 6.86 -8.35
N LEU A 62 -6.75 6.28 -7.35
CA LEU A 62 -6.84 6.74 -5.96
C LEU A 62 -6.01 7.99 -5.70
N SER A 63 -4.85 8.16 -6.34
CA SER A 63 -4.09 9.43 -6.25
C SER A 63 -4.94 10.61 -6.72
N ARG A 64 -5.58 10.49 -7.89
CA ARG A 64 -6.49 11.51 -8.43
C ARG A 64 -7.74 11.70 -7.56
N ALA A 65 -8.37 10.61 -7.14
CA ALA A 65 -9.61 10.68 -6.36
C ALA A 65 -9.41 11.24 -4.96
N LEU A 66 -8.23 11.07 -4.38
CA LEU A 66 -7.85 11.60 -3.08
C LEU A 66 -7.07 12.91 -3.18
N ASP A 67 -6.76 13.38 -4.40
CA ASP A 67 -5.99 14.59 -4.65
C ASP A 67 -4.68 14.58 -3.83
N VAL A 68 -3.86 13.58 -4.17
CA VAL A 68 -2.55 13.22 -3.60
C VAL A 68 -1.53 13.49 -4.71
N ASN A 69 -0.49 14.28 -4.41
CA ASN A 69 0.40 14.90 -5.40
C ASN A 69 1.78 14.22 -5.50
N GLU A 70 1.99 13.16 -4.74
CA GLU A 70 3.21 12.37 -4.73
C GLU A 70 3.42 11.70 -6.11
N PRO A 71 4.67 11.58 -6.60
CA PRO A 71 4.95 10.89 -7.86
C PRO A 71 4.38 9.48 -7.90
N LEU A 72 3.83 9.05 -9.04
CA LEU A 72 3.20 7.73 -9.19
C LEU A 72 4.15 6.57 -8.86
N GLN A 73 5.45 6.71 -9.13
CA GLN A 73 6.49 5.74 -8.76
C GLN A 73 6.72 5.68 -7.24
N SER A 74 6.50 6.78 -6.52
CA SER A 74 6.54 6.77 -5.06
C SER A 74 5.25 6.21 -4.44
N ILE A 75 4.12 6.33 -5.15
CA ILE A 75 2.84 5.76 -4.73
C ILE A 75 2.80 4.24 -4.97
N SER A 76 3.31 3.77 -6.12
CA SER A 76 3.37 2.35 -6.46
C SER A 76 4.75 2.00 -7.04
N PRO A 77 5.70 1.62 -6.17
CA PRO A 77 7.10 1.44 -6.56
C PRO A 77 7.40 0.12 -7.28
N VAL A 78 6.57 -0.89 -7.05
CA VAL A 78 6.76 -2.23 -7.62
C VAL A 78 5.55 -2.56 -8.47
N ILE A 79 5.75 -2.63 -9.78
CA ILE A 79 4.70 -3.02 -10.73
C ILE A 79 4.95 -4.46 -11.16
N PHE A 80 4.04 -5.35 -10.79
CA PHE A 80 4.14 -6.76 -11.13
C PHE A 80 3.92 -6.96 -12.63
N THR A 81 4.96 -7.38 -13.33
CA THR A 81 4.97 -7.63 -14.77
C THR A 81 5.57 -9.00 -15.10
N GLU A 82 5.32 -9.47 -16.32
CA GLU A 82 5.89 -10.73 -16.81
C GLU A 82 7.42 -10.72 -16.81
N ASP A 83 8.06 -9.61 -17.21
CA ASP A 83 9.53 -9.45 -17.15
C ASP A 83 10.06 -9.62 -15.72
N MET A 84 9.40 -8.97 -14.76
CA MET A 84 9.77 -9.08 -13.35
C MET A 84 9.65 -10.53 -12.85
N LEU A 85 8.59 -11.24 -13.22
CA LEU A 85 8.42 -12.65 -12.88
C LEU A 85 9.54 -13.51 -13.46
N GLN A 86 9.89 -13.33 -14.74
CA GLN A 86 10.97 -14.08 -15.38
C GLN A 86 12.32 -13.85 -14.70
N ARG A 87 12.60 -12.63 -14.27
CA ARG A 87 13.82 -12.28 -13.52
C ARG A 87 13.85 -12.91 -12.14
N LEU A 88 12.73 -12.90 -11.42
CA LEU A 88 12.61 -13.59 -10.13
C LEU A 88 12.81 -15.10 -10.26
N VAL A 89 12.24 -15.73 -11.29
CA VAL A 89 12.42 -17.17 -11.56
C VAL A 89 13.89 -17.51 -11.86
N LYS A 90 14.66 -16.58 -12.44
CA LYS A 90 16.11 -16.72 -12.65
C LYS A 90 16.94 -16.50 -11.38
N GLY A 91 16.31 -16.21 -10.24
CA GLY A 91 16.98 -15.94 -8.97
C GLY A 91 17.59 -14.54 -8.88
N GLU A 92 17.17 -13.61 -9.74
CA GLU A 92 17.65 -12.23 -9.67
C GLU A 92 17.13 -11.53 -8.42
N ASN A 93 18.02 -10.89 -7.66
CA ASN A 93 17.62 -10.02 -6.55
C ASN A 93 17.20 -8.65 -7.08
N LEU A 94 15.90 -8.37 -7.01
CA LEU A 94 15.32 -7.12 -7.51
C LEU A 94 15.28 -5.98 -6.46
N ASN A 95 15.78 -6.22 -5.24
CA ASN A 95 15.77 -5.28 -4.11
C ASN A 95 14.36 -4.70 -3.85
N ILE A 96 13.36 -5.57 -3.84
CA ILE A 96 11.94 -5.18 -3.73
C ILE A 96 11.66 -4.47 -2.41
N ARG A 97 12.24 -4.98 -1.32
CA ARG A 97 12.11 -4.39 0.01
C ARG A 97 12.64 -2.96 0.06
N GLU A 98 13.89 -2.76 -0.37
CA GLU A 98 14.55 -1.45 -0.34
C GLU A 98 13.78 -0.43 -1.18
N LYS A 99 13.41 -0.79 -2.41
CA LYS A 99 12.61 0.08 -3.30
C LYS A 99 11.27 0.46 -2.68
N THR A 100 10.60 -0.50 -2.05
CA THR A 100 9.29 -0.28 -1.44
C THR A 100 9.41 0.69 -0.26
N MET A 101 10.41 0.50 0.60
CA MET A 101 10.62 1.33 1.78
C MET A 101 11.09 2.75 1.44
N GLU A 102 11.99 2.90 0.46
CA GLU A 102 12.41 4.23 -0.02
C GLU A 102 11.23 5.03 -0.60
N ALA A 103 10.43 4.40 -1.46
CA ALA A 103 9.24 5.02 -2.03
C ALA A 103 8.21 5.37 -0.95
N PHE A 104 8.03 4.50 0.04
CA PHE A 104 7.14 4.75 1.16
C PHE A 104 7.58 5.95 2.00
N HIS A 105 8.89 6.09 2.27
CA HIS A 105 9.43 7.25 2.99
C HIS A 105 9.16 8.56 2.24
N ILE A 106 9.27 8.55 0.90
CA ILE A 106 8.91 9.70 0.07
C ILE A 106 7.40 9.98 0.17
N ALA A 107 6.56 8.97 -0.05
CA ALA A 107 5.11 9.13 -0.13
C ALA A 107 4.44 9.48 1.22
N SER A 108 5.06 9.08 2.33
CA SER A 108 4.56 9.32 3.70
C SER A 108 5.03 10.63 4.33
N SER A 109 5.99 11.32 3.70
CA SER A 109 6.57 12.55 4.24
C SER A 109 5.50 13.63 4.47
N GLY A 110 5.39 14.09 5.72
CA GLY A 110 4.44 15.12 6.12
C GLY A 110 2.98 14.67 6.20
N LYS A 111 2.66 13.37 6.06
CA LYS A 111 1.30 12.84 6.11
C LYS A 111 0.89 12.40 7.52
N ASP A 112 -0.31 12.79 7.93
CA ASP A 112 -0.93 12.36 9.17
C ASP A 112 -1.47 10.92 9.07
N ILE A 113 -1.93 10.53 7.87
CA ILE A 113 -2.54 9.22 7.63
C ILE A 113 -2.12 8.72 6.25
N MET A 114 -1.69 7.47 6.19
CA MET A 114 -1.37 6.80 4.94
C MET A 114 -2.40 5.71 4.69
N ILE A 115 -3.13 5.85 3.59
CA ILE A 115 -4.05 4.83 3.10
C ILE A 115 -3.24 3.89 2.24
N ILE A 116 -3.07 2.66 2.69
CA ILE A 116 -2.30 1.65 1.96
C ILE A 116 -3.26 0.63 1.39
N ARG A 117 -3.08 0.30 0.11
CA ARG A 117 -3.82 -0.79 -0.54
C ARG A 117 -2.92 -1.99 -0.70
N GLY A 118 -3.31 -3.09 -0.04
CA GLY A 118 -2.71 -4.39 -0.27
C GLY A 118 -3.35 -5.12 -1.45
N ILE A 119 -2.76 -6.26 -1.80
CA ILE A 119 -3.12 -7.07 -2.98
C ILE A 119 -4.03 -8.27 -2.65
N GLY A 120 -4.73 -8.22 -1.53
CA GLY A 120 -5.83 -9.16 -1.21
C GLY A 120 -5.54 -10.22 -0.14
N ARG A 121 -4.28 -10.49 0.22
CA ARG A 121 -3.90 -11.33 1.38
C ARG A 121 -2.59 -10.84 2.00
N LEU A 122 -2.38 -11.13 3.28
CA LEU A 122 -1.15 -10.76 4.02
C LEU A 122 0.10 -11.49 3.50
N THR A 123 -0.07 -12.71 2.96
CA THR A 123 1.02 -13.50 2.38
C THR A 123 1.36 -13.14 0.94
N CYS A 124 0.58 -12.24 0.33
CA CYS A 124 0.92 -11.84 -1.02
C CYS A 124 2.22 -11.01 -1.01
N GLY A 125 3.05 -11.17 -2.05
CA GLY A 125 4.39 -10.60 -2.09
C GLY A 125 5.50 -11.53 -1.57
N THR A 126 5.19 -12.69 -0.95
CA THR A 126 6.22 -13.64 -0.50
C THR A 126 7.13 -14.11 -1.65
N CYS A 127 6.60 -14.31 -2.87
CA CYS A 127 7.43 -14.64 -4.04
C CYS A 127 8.39 -13.52 -4.47
N LEU A 128 8.16 -12.29 -3.99
CA LEU A 128 9.01 -11.12 -4.21
C LEU A 128 10.10 -10.98 -3.13
N GLY A 129 10.13 -11.87 -2.13
CA GLY A 129 11.01 -11.75 -0.96
C GLY A 129 10.58 -10.66 0.03
N PHE A 130 9.41 -10.04 -0.18
CA PHE A 130 8.85 -9.01 0.69
C PHE A 130 7.33 -9.02 0.60
N SER A 131 6.69 -9.61 1.61
CA SER A 131 5.23 -9.74 1.68
C SER A 131 4.55 -8.50 2.25
N GLU A 132 3.24 -8.40 2.06
CA GLU A 132 2.41 -7.38 2.72
C GLU A 132 2.58 -7.43 4.24
N LEU A 133 2.68 -8.63 4.83
CA LEU A 133 2.93 -8.79 6.26
C LEU A 133 4.30 -8.26 6.69
N ASP A 134 5.34 -8.49 5.88
CA ASP A 134 6.68 -7.95 6.14
C ASP A 134 6.66 -6.43 6.13
N PHE A 135 6.03 -5.84 5.10
CA PHE A 135 5.84 -4.39 4.99
C PHE A 135 5.05 -3.81 6.18
N ILE A 136 3.91 -4.40 6.52
CA ILE A 136 3.08 -4.02 7.67
C ILE A 136 3.90 -3.97 8.96
N THR A 137 4.69 -5.02 9.17
CA THR A 137 5.50 -5.18 10.38
C THR A 137 6.59 -4.13 10.42
N GLU A 138 7.27 -3.90 9.29
CA GLU A 138 8.37 -2.96 9.18
C GLU A 138 7.95 -1.50 9.39
N VAL A 139 6.78 -1.11 8.87
CA VAL A 139 6.24 0.25 9.07
C VAL A 139 5.43 0.39 10.36
N ASN A 140 5.30 -0.69 11.15
CA ASN A 140 4.48 -0.77 12.36
C ASN A 140 3.03 -0.28 12.13
N ALA A 141 2.41 -0.76 11.04
CA ALA A 141 1.07 -0.34 10.63
C ALA A 141 -0.07 -0.88 11.51
N LYS A 142 -1.15 -0.09 11.61
CA LYS A 142 -2.44 -0.53 12.16
C LYS A 142 -3.36 -1.01 11.04
N VAL A 143 -3.56 -2.32 10.92
CA VAL A 143 -4.28 -2.88 9.77
C VAL A 143 -5.78 -2.91 10.04
N TYR A 144 -6.56 -2.45 9.07
CA TYR A 144 -8.03 -2.51 9.09
C TYR A 144 -8.50 -3.45 7.99
N LEU A 145 -8.70 -4.73 8.34
CA LEU A 145 -9.22 -5.69 7.39
C LEU A 145 -10.72 -5.47 7.17
N LEU A 146 -11.09 -5.26 5.90
CA LEU A 146 -12.47 -5.36 5.45
C LEU A 146 -12.78 -6.83 5.19
N ILE A 147 -13.48 -7.47 6.13
CA ILE A 147 -13.92 -8.85 5.99
C ILE A 147 -15.40 -8.82 5.60
N ASN A 148 -15.69 -9.28 4.37
CA ASN A 148 -17.03 -9.52 3.81
C ASN A 148 -17.77 -8.29 3.22
N SER A 149 -18.73 -8.55 2.33
CA SER A 149 -19.60 -7.56 1.65
C SER A 149 -20.52 -6.77 2.59
N ASN A 150 -20.54 -7.09 3.89
CA ASN A 150 -21.27 -6.38 4.93
C ASN A 150 -20.44 -5.27 5.63
N HIS A 151 -19.27 -4.91 5.10
CA HIS A 151 -18.44 -3.79 5.60
C HIS A 151 -17.99 -3.90 7.07
N THR A 152 -17.78 -5.12 7.59
CA THR A 152 -17.23 -5.28 8.94
C THR A 152 -15.73 -4.95 8.93
N LEU A 153 -15.35 -3.89 9.64
CA LEU A 153 -13.96 -3.49 9.85
C LEU A 153 -13.40 -4.19 11.09
N LYS A 154 -12.36 -5.01 10.93
CA LYS A 154 -11.59 -5.55 12.04
C LYS A 154 -10.23 -4.83 12.10
N CYS A 155 -9.98 -4.10 13.18
CA CYS A 155 -8.67 -3.54 13.47
C CYS A 155 -7.78 -4.62 14.07
N LEU A 156 -6.64 -4.88 13.44
CA LEU A 156 -5.61 -5.78 13.92
C LEU A 156 -4.27 -5.03 14.04
N THR A 157 -3.48 -5.38 15.04
CA THR A 157 -2.09 -4.94 15.17
C THR A 157 -1.15 -5.97 14.54
N ALA A 158 0.05 -5.55 14.14
CA ALA A 158 1.11 -6.45 13.67
C ALA A 158 1.30 -7.67 14.61
N SER A 159 1.36 -7.42 15.92
CA SER A 159 1.49 -8.48 16.94
C SER A 159 0.31 -9.45 16.96
N SER A 160 -0.92 -8.99 16.77
CA SER A 160 -2.09 -9.87 16.70
C SER A 160 -2.16 -10.69 15.41
N MET A 161 -1.60 -10.18 14.30
CA MET A 161 -1.61 -10.88 13.01
C MET A 161 -0.60 -12.04 12.97
N LEU A 162 0.55 -11.88 13.63
CA LEU A 162 1.55 -12.95 13.76
C LEU A 162 1.03 -14.17 14.55
N GLN A 163 0.02 -13.99 15.40
CA GLN A 163 -0.62 -15.06 16.18
C GLN A 163 -1.75 -15.79 15.41
N MET A 164 -2.12 -15.31 14.21
CA MET A 164 -3.12 -15.96 13.36
C MET A 164 -2.50 -16.99 12.39
N TYR A 165 -1.18 -17.18 12.47
CA TYR A 165 -0.37 -18.16 11.75
C TYR A 165 0.32 -19.08 12.76
#